data_AF-A0A7L5CCW2-F1
#
_entry.id   AF-A0A7L5CCW2-F1
#
_cell.length_a   1.000
_cell.length_b   1.000
_cell.length_c   1.000
_cell.angle_alpha   90.00
_cell.angle_beta   90.00
_cell.angle_gamma   90.00
#
_symmetry.space_group_name_H-M   'P 1'
#
loop_
_entity.id
_entity.type
_entity.pdbx_description
1 polymer ?
#
loop_
_entity_poly.entity_id
_entity_poly.type
_entity_poly.pdbx_seq_one_letter_code
_entity_poly.pdbx_strand_id
1 'polypeptide(L)'
;MAEIMTPKTIVHELERHIIGQNDAKKAVAIALRNRWRRMQLDSEMRQEVTPKNILMIGPTGVGKTEIARRLAKLADAPFIKVEATKFTEVGYVGKDVESIIRDLVEMAVKMKREDAKKQVTEKAARLAEDRILDVLIPPARATESKVGFANEPAEDASSKKEKENKTREIFRNKIKNGELDDKEIEIEVAAAPKSIGVMGPPGMEDMTNQLQDLFSSLSSDKKKNKKMKIKDAIKLVQDEEAAKLINEEDIKARALESVEQNGIVFLDEIDKVCKKSSNSGADVSREGVQRDLLPLVEGSTVSTKYGMIKTDHILFIASGAFHVAKPSDLIPELQGRLPIRVELKSLEIEDFVRILKEPDCSILKQYIALMKTEGVELSFDEDAIRKIAEISYQVNEEVENIGARRLHTVMERLLEEISFDAPELDNKTINITTEYVNEKLGTLVKNKDLSQYIL
;
A
#
# COMPACT_ATOMS: atom_id res chain seq x y z
N MET A 1 -8.21 11.65 -14.32
CA MET A 1 -8.34 12.78 -13.38
C MET A 1 -9.10 12.23 -12.19
N ALA A 2 -8.55 12.30 -10.97
CA ALA A 2 -9.33 11.96 -9.78
C ALA A 2 -10.61 12.81 -9.83
N GLU A 3 -11.76 12.15 -9.78
CA GLU A 3 -13.07 12.80 -9.80
C GLU A 3 -13.09 13.88 -8.72
N ILE A 4 -13.55 15.08 -9.05
CA ILE A 4 -13.49 16.22 -8.11
C ILE A 4 -14.44 15.93 -6.94
N MET A 5 -13.92 15.30 -5.89
CA MET A 5 -14.74 14.92 -4.76
C MET A 5 -15.11 16.14 -3.91
N THR A 6 -16.39 16.24 -3.58
CA THR A 6 -16.87 17.22 -2.60
C THR A 6 -16.59 16.68 -1.19
N PRO A 7 -16.51 17.54 -0.15
CA PRO A 7 -16.36 17.06 1.22
C PRO A 7 -17.41 16.02 1.64
N LYS A 8 -18.66 16.17 1.17
CA LYS A 8 -19.73 15.19 1.45
C LYS A 8 -19.46 13.84 0.78
N THR A 9 -18.99 13.86 -0.47
CA THR A 9 -18.59 12.64 -1.20
C THR A 9 -17.43 11.93 -0.50
N ILE A 10 -16.43 12.69 -0.02
CA ILE A 10 -15.29 12.11 0.72
C ILE A 10 -15.79 11.45 2.01
N VAL A 11 -16.65 12.13 2.78
CA VAL A 11 -17.23 11.56 4.01
C VAL A 11 -18.00 10.27 3.71
N HIS A 12 -18.84 10.27 2.67
CA HIS A 12 -19.60 9.10 2.28
C HIS A 12 -18.70 7.92 1.90
N GLU A 13 -17.63 8.18 1.15
CA GLU A 13 -16.69 7.12 0.79
C GLU A 13 -15.88 6.62 2.00
N LEU A 14 -15.57 7.48 2.97
CA LEU A 14 -14.99 7.06 4.25
C LEU A 14 -15.97 6.25 5.11
N GLU A 15 -17.29 6.49 5.02
CA GLU A 15 -18.31 5.73 5.74
C GLU A 15 -18.38 4.25 5.33
N ARG A 16 -18.00 3.93 4.09
CA ARG A 16 -17.91 2.53 3.60
C ARG A 16 -16.81 1.70 4.29
N HIS A 17 -15.90 2.36 5.01
CA HIS A 17 -14.74 1.73 5.63
C HIS A 17 -14.61 2.00 7.11
N ILE A 18 -15.06 3.16 7.60
CA ILE A 18 -14.92 3.60 8.98
C ILE A 18 -16.31 3.82 9.58
N ILE A 19 -16.59 3.20 10.72
CA ILE A 19 -17.83 3.39 11.48
C ILE A 19 -17.68 4.58 12.43
N GLY A 20 -18.73 5.40 12.51
CA GLY A 20 -18.76 6.58 13.38
C GLY A 20 -17.73 7.65 13.00
N GLN A 21 -17.18 8.34 14.02
CA GLN A 21 -16.10 9.33 13.89
C GLN A 21 -16.36 10.45 12.86
N ASN A 22 -17.60 10.95 12.81
CA ASN A 22 -18.07 11.89 11.80
C ASN A 22 -17.28 13.21 11.79
N ASP A 23 -16.89 13.71 12.96
CA ASP A 23 -16.11 14.94 13.08
C ASP A 23 -14.72 14.78 12.45
N ALA A 24 -14.05 13.64 12.69
CA ALA A 24 -12.76 13.33 12.10
C ALA A 24 -12.86 13.16 10.57
N LYS A 25 -13.89 12.46 10.08
CA LYS A 25 -14.17 12.34 8.63
C LYS A 25 -14.37 13.71 7.98
N LYS A 26 -15.14 14.59 8.62
CA LYS A 26 -15.39 15.96 8.15
C LYS A 26 -14.10 16.79 8.13
N ALA A 27 -13.28 16.69 9.17
CA ALA A 27 -12.00 17.40 9.26
C ALA A 27 -11.05 17.01 8.11
N VAL A 28 -10.87 15.70 7.86
CA VAL A 28 -10.01 15.24 6.76
C VAL A 28 -10.57 15.57 5.38
N ALA A 29 -11.90 15.53 5.22
CA ALA A 29 -12.56 15.91 3.98
C ALA A 29 -12.37 17.40 3.64
N ILE A 30 -12.41 18.26 4.66
CA ILE A 30 -12.12 19.70 4.50
C ILE A 30 -10.65 19.91 4.12
N ALA A 31 -9.71 19.22 4.79
CA ALA A 31 -8.28 19.33 4.49
C ALA A 31 -7.98 18.91 3.03
N LEU A 32 -8.52 17.77 2.60
CA LEU A 32 -8.36 17.30 1.22
C LEU A 32 -9.03 18.26 0.21
N ARG A 33 -10.21 18.79 0.52
CA ARG A 33 -10.86 19.78 -0.35
C ARG A 33 -10.08 21.09 -0.44
N ASN A 34 -9.41 21.51 0.63
CA ASN A 34 -8.59 22.70 0.63
C ASN A 34 -7.38 22.59 -0.32
N ARG A 35 -6.82 21.38 -0.52
CA ARG A 35 -5.84 21.16 -1.60
C ARG A 35 -6.44 21.51 -2.96
N TRP A 36 -7.61 20.97 -3.28
CA TRP A 36 -8.25 21.27 -4.58
C TRP A 36 -8.51 22.76 -4.72
N ARG A 37 -9.00 23.43 -3.67
CA ARG A 37 -9.21 24.89 -3.65
C ARG A 37 -7.91 25.64 -3.92
N ARG A 38 -6.81 25.27 -3.26
CA ARG A 38 -5.47 25.84 -3.47
C ARG A 38 -5.04 25.77 -4.94
N MET A 39 -5.28 24.64 -5.61
CA MET A 39 -4.94 24.47 -7.02
C MET A 39 -5.74 25.35 -7.98
N GLN A 40 -6.88 25.91 -7.55
CA GLN A 40 -7.67 26.86 -8.34
C GLN A 40 -7.20 28.31 -8.17
N LEU A 41 -6.35 28.60 -7.19
CA LEU A 41 -5.82 29.94 -6.95
C LEU A 41 -4.73 30.29 -7.97
N ASP A 42 -4.51 31.59 -8.15
CA ASP A 42 -3.38 32.15 -8.89
C ASP A 42 -2.04 31.76 -8.24
N SER A 43 -0.93 31.89 -8.97
CA SER A 43 0.37 31.41 -8.53
C SER A 43 0.88 32.08 -7.24
N GLU A 44 0.58 33.36 -7.04
CA GLU A 44 1.05 34.11 -5.87
C GLU A 44 0.29 33.66 -4.63
N MET A 45 -1.04 33.66 -4.68
CA MET A 45 -1.86 33.20 -3.55
C MET A 45 -1.70 31.70 -3.27
N ARG A 46 -1.45 30.88 -4.31
CA ARG A 46 -1.28 29.43 -4.17
C ARG A 46 -0.10 29.06 -3.27
N GLN A 47 1.00 29.80 -3.35
CA GLN A 47 2.20 29.55 -2.55
C GLN A 47 1.98 29.89 -1.07
N GLU A 48 1.24 30.96 -0.79
CA GLU A 48 0.93 31.42 0.57
C GLU A 48 -0.06 30.51 1.32
N VAL A 49 -0.89 29.75 0.60
CA VAL A 49 -1.90 28.87 1.22
C VAL A 49 -1.25 27.55 1.67
N THR A 50 -0.90 27.51 2.95
CA THR A 50 -0.36 26.32 3.61
C THR A 50 -1.43 25.26 3.91
N PRO A 51 -1.05 23.95 3.89
CA PRO A 51 -1.91 22.87 4.33
C PRO A 51 -2.48 23.09 5.73
N LYS A 52 -3.72 22.69 5.93
CA LYS A 52 -4.35 22.72 7.26
C LYS A 52 -4.12 21.37 7.92
N ASN A 53 -2.95 21.21 8.54
CA ASN A 53 -2.57 19.98 9.23
C ASN A 53 -3.53 19.68 10.39
N ILE A 54 -3.62 18.40 10.73
CA ILE A 54 -4.65 17.87 11.62
C ILE A 54 -4.01 17.22 12.84
N LEU A 55 -4.55 17.50 14.02
CA LEU A 55 -4.27 16.76 15.25
C LEU A 55 -5.51 15.95 15.62
N MET A 56 -5.40 14.62 15.53
CA MET A 56 -6.39 13.64 15.97
C MET A 56 -6.12 13.26 17.42
N ILE A 57 -7.13 13.44 18.27
CA ILE A 57 -7.09 13.14 19.70
C ILE A 57 -8.10 12.03 19.97
N GLY A 58 -7.71 10.97 20.68
CA GLY A 58 -8.66 9.94 21.11
C GLY A 58 -7.97 8.62 21.45
N PRO A 59 -8.68 7.63 22.00
CA PRO A 59 -8.06 6.40 22.47
C PRO A 59 -7.53 5.52 21.32
N THR A 60 -6.75 4.51 21.65
CA THR A 60 -6.26 3.51 20.68
C THR A 60 -7.43 2.73 20.06
N GLY A 61 -7.25 2.28 18.82
CA GLY A 61 -8.21 1.39 18.15
C GLY A 61 -9.55 2.02 17.72
N VAL A 62 -9.71 3.35 17.78
CA VAL A 62 -10.95 4.05 17.34
C VAL A 62 -10.99 4.45 15.86
N GLY A 63 -9.92 4.16 15.09
CA GLY A 63 -9.87 4.40 13.64
C GLY A 63 -9.03 5.59 13.16
N LYS A 64 -8.24 6.24 14.02
CA LYS A 64 -7.35 7.38 13.66
C LYS A 64 -6.50 7.10 12.41
N THR A 65 -5.73 6.01 12.44
CA THR A 65 -4.86 5.61 11.33
C THR A 65 -5.66 5.17 10.10
N GLU A 66 -6.80 4.51 10.29
CA GLU A 66 -7.61 4.01 9.18
C GLU A 66 -8.26 5.16 8.40
N ILE A 67 -8.73 6.22 9.08
CA ILE A 67 -9.21 7.44 8.42
C ILE A 67 -8.11 8.04 7.54
N ALA A 68 -6.89 8.21 8.06
CA ALA A 68 -5.78 8.79 7.30
C ALA A 68 -5.35 7.90 6.11
N ARG A 69 -5.25 6.59 6.32
CA ARG A 69 -4.93 5.60 5.27
C ARG A 69 -5.96 5.61 4.16
N ARG A 70 -7.25 5.59 4.50
CA ARG A 70 -8.34 5.63 3.51
C ARG A 70 -8.38 6.96 2.77
N LEU A 71 -8.21 8.08 3.47
CA LEU A 71 -8.10 9.40 2.85
C LEU A 71 -7.00 9.42 1.78
N ALA A 72 -5.82 8.88 2.08
CA ALA A 72 -4.72 8.85 1.12
C ALA A 72 -5.03 7.97 -0.10
N LYS A 73 -5.64 6.79 0.12
CA LYS A 73 -6.08 5.91 -0.97
C LYS A 73 -7.13 6.59 -1.87
N LEU A 74 -8.07 7.32 -1.29
CA LEU A 74 -9.09 8.07 -2.04
C LEU A 74 -8.52 9.25 -2.82
N ALA A 75 -7.48 9.89 -2.28
CA ALA A 75 -6.82 11.03 -2.90
C ALA A 75 -5.76 10.64 -3.95
N ASP A 76 -5.52 9.33 -4.16
CA ASP A 76 -4.37 8.83 -4.94
C ASP A 76 -3.06 9.51 -4.47
N ALA A 77 -2.86 9.52 -3.14
CA ALA A 77 -1.79 10.26 -2.48
C ALA A 77 -0.74 9.32 -1.88
N PRO A 78 0.57 9.63 -2.02
CA PRO A 78 1.62 8.97 -1.25
C PRO A 78 1.35 9.11 0.25
N PHE A 79 1.50 8.01 0.99
CA PHE A 79 1.21 7.93 2.41
C PHE A 79 2.29 7.21 3.18
N ILE A 80 2.67 7.76 4.34
CA ILE A 80 3.58 7.11 5.27
C ILE A 80 3.04 7.23 6.71
N LYS A 81 3.08 6.13 7.47
CA LYS A 81 2.85 6.11 8.93
C LYS A 81 4.21 6.05 9.62
N VAL A 82 4.47 6.96 10.55
CA VAL A 82 5.65 6.92 11.41
C VAL A 82 5.24 7.15 12.86
N GLU A 83 5.88 6.44 13.79
CA GLU A 83 5.70 6.64 15.23
C GLU A 83 6.69 7.70 15.72
N ALA A 84 6.20 8.71 16.44
CA ALA A 84 7.04 9.83 16.90
C ALA A 84 8.12 9.39 17.90
N THR A 85 7.87 8.33 18.67
CA THR A 85 8.80 7.74 19.64
C THR A 85 10.06 7.17 19.00
N LYS A 86 10.01 6.78 17.71
CA LYS A 86 11.15 6.28 16.93
C LYS A 86 12.35 7.24 16.91
N PHE A 87 12.11 8.53 17.11
CA PHE A 87 13.15 9.56 17.11
C PHE A 87 13.67 9.92 18.51
N THR A 88 13.10 9.34 19.58
CA THR A 88 13.50 9.62 20.97
C THR A 88 14.58 8.67 21.51
N GLU A 89 14.81 7.54 20.83
CA GLU A 89 15.67 6.47 21.34
C GLU A 89 17.16 6.81 21.17
N VAL A 90 17.83 6.99 22.31
CA VAL A 90 19.29 7.17 22.45
C VAL A 90 19.97 5.84 22.09
N GLY A 91 20.04 5.48 20.80
CA GLY A 91 20.59 4.19 20.42
C GLY A 91 20.68 3.88 18.94
N TYR A 92 20.00 4.62 18.06
CA TYR A 92 20.16 4.44 16.61
C TYR A 92 20.85 5.66 15.99
N VAL A 93 22.18 5.56 15.86
CA VAL A 93 22.94 6.40 14.93
C VAL A 93 22.38 6.13 13.54
N GLY A 94 21.44 6.94 13.03
CA GLY A 94 21.07 6.87 11.61
C GLY A 94 19.66 7.19 11.15
N LYS A 95 18.66 7.49 11.99
CA LYS A 95 17.33 7.93 11.49
C LYS A 95 16.97 9.34 11.94
N ASP A 96 17.59 10.28 11.24
CA ASP A 96 17.14 11.66 11.11
C ASP A 96 15.66 11.74 10.69
N VAL A 97 14.95 12.74 11.16
CA VAL A 97 13.52 12.98 10.94
C VAL A 97 13.21 13.19 9.47
N GLU A 98 14.18 13.67 8.69
CA GLU A 98 14.06 13.75 7.23
C GLU A 98 13.85 12.38 6.54
N SER A 99 14.18 11.26 7.21
CA SER A 99 13.89 9.91 6.70
C SER A 99 12.41 9.70 6.41
N ILE A 100 11.51 10.39 7.13
CA ILE A 100 10.06 10.37 6.88
C ILE A 100 9.76 10.77 5.42
N ILE A 101 10.42 11.82 4.94
CA ILE A 101 10.20 12.35 3.59
C ILE A 101 10.86 11.44 2.56
N ARG A 102 12.04 10.88 2.85
CA ARG A 102 12.70 9.91 1.95
C ARG A 102 11.84 8.66 1.74
N ASP A 103 11.30 8.10 2.82
CA ASP A 103 10.41 6.93 2.79
C ASP A 103 9.10 7.26 2.04
N LEU A 104 8.56 8.48 2.21
CA LEU A 104 7.38 8.94 1.47
C LEU A 104 7.63 9.01 -0.04
N VAL A 105 8.81 9.47 -0.47
CA VAL A 105 9.20 9.49 -1.88
C VAL A 105 9.35 8.08 -2.43
N GLU A 106 9.92 7.15 -1.68
CA GLU A 106 9.99 5.75 -2.10
C GLU A 106 8.61 5.14 -2.34
N MET A 107 7.66 5.44 -1.44
CA MET A 107 6.26 5.02 -1.63
C MET A 107 5.65 5.64 -2.88
N ALA A 108 5.91 6.92 -3.15
CA ALA A 108 5.42 7.60 -4.35
C ALA A 108 6.01 7.02 -5.64
N VAL A 109 7.31 6.72 -5.67
CA VAL A 109 7.97 6.10 -6.84
C VAL A 109 7.39 4.71 -7.10
N LYS A 110 7.20 3.90 -6.05
CA LYS A 110 6.57 2.58 -6.19
C LYS A 110 5.15 2.71 -6.77
N MET A 111 4.35 3.61 -6.21
CA MET A 111 2.99 3.88 -6.64
C MET A 111 2.94 4.32 -8.12
N LYS A 112 3.77 5.29 -8.54
CA LYS A 112 3.81 5.76 -9.94
C LYS A 112 4.36 4.72 -10.91
N ARG A 113 5.26 3.84 -10.47
CA ARG A 113 5.71 2.70 -11.26
C ARG A 113 4.59 1.68 -11.46
N GLU A 114 3.78 1.40 -10.45
CA GLU A 114 2.60 0.53 -10.57
C GLU A 114 1.56 1.12 -11.53
N ASP A 115 1.32 2.43 -11.47
CA ASP A 115 0.42 3.13 -12.41
C ASP A 115 0.94 3.06 -13.85
N ALA A 116 2.22 3.32 -14.06
CA ALA A 116 2.85 3.23 -15.38
C ALA A 116 2.77 1.81 -15.95
N LYS A 117 3.02 0.77 -15.13
CA LYS A 117 2.87 -0.63 -15.51
C LYS A 117 1.45 -0.94 -16.00
N LYS A 118 0.43 -0.50 -15.27
CA LYS A 118 -0.98 -0.69 -15.67
C LYS A 118 -1.28 -0.04 -17.02
N GLN A 119 -0.77 1.17 -17.25
CA GLN A 119 -0.99 1.90 -18.52
C GLN A 119 -0.34 1.21 -19.73
N VAL A 120 0.80 0.56 -19.54
CA VAL A 120 1.52 -0.12 -20.64
C VAL A 120 1.14 -1.60 -20.79
N THR A 121 0.35 -2.17 -19.88
CA THR A 121 0.08 -3.62 -19.81
C THR A 121 -0.46 -4.19 -21.13
N GLU A 122 -1.46 -3.54 -21.74
CA GLU A 122 -2.05 -4.00 -23.01
C GLU A 122 -1.06 -3.89 -24.19
N LYS A 123 -0.29 -2.80 -24.23
CA LYS A 123 0.71 -2.58 -25.28
C LYS A 123 1.88 -3.58 -25.15
N ALA A 124 2.33 -3.81 -23.92
CA ALA A 124 3.35 -4.80 -23.61
C ALA A 124 2.90 -6.21 -23.95
N ALA A 125 1.64 -6.57 -23.66
CA ALA A 125 1.07 -7.87 -24.05
C ALA A 125 1.10 -8.08 -25.56
N ARG A 126 0.69 -7.06 -26.35
CA ARG A 126 0.74 -7.14 -27.82
C ARG A 126 2.16 -7.29 -28.36
N LEU A 127 3.12 -6.52 -27.83
CA LEU A 127 4.53 -6.63 -28.22
C LEU A 127 5.13 -7.99 -27.85
N ALA A 128 4.74 -8.54 -26.70
CA ALA A 128 5.17 -9.87 -26.28
C ALA A 128 4.59 -10.97 -27.18
N GLU A 129 3.30 -10.89 -27.53
CA GLU A 129 2.68 -11.76 -28.54
C GLU A 129 3.44 -11.70 -29.85
N ASP A 130 3.75 -10.50 -30.34
CA ASP A 130 4.48 -10.32 -31.61
C ASP A 130 5.89 -10.92 -31.57
N ARG A 131 6.62 -10.74 -30.47
CA ARG A 131 7.96 -11.33 -30.29
C ARG A 131 7.92 -12.85 -30.21
N ILE A 132 6.87 -13.44 -29.65
CA ILE A 132 6.67 -14.91 -29.66
C ILE A 132 6.29 -15.40 -31.05
N LEU A 133 5.45 -14.65 -31.76
CA LEU A 133 5.10 -14.96 -33.14
C LEU A 133 6.32 -14.91 -34.07
N ASP A 134 7.29 -14.03 -33.82
CA ASP A 134 8.56 -14.01 -34.58
C ASP A 134 9.41 -15.25 -34.37
N VAL A 135 9.31 -15.91 -33.21
CA VAL A 135 9.99 -17.19 -32.94
C VAL A 135 9.25 -18.35 -33.62
N LEU A 136 7.91 -18.33 -33.60
CA LEU A 136 7.08 -19.39 -34.17
C LEU A 136 6.99 -19.32 -35.70
N ILE A 137 6.93 -18.11 -36.25
CA ILE A 137 6.79 -17.80 -37.66
C ILE A 137 7.80 -16.69 -37.98
N PRO A 138 9.07 -17.05 -38.20
CA PRO A 138 10.11 -16.08 -38.53
C PRO A 138 9.73 -15.30 -39.79
N PRO A 139 9.79 -13.96 -39.77
CA PRO A 139 9.46 -13.19 -40.96
C PRO A 139 10.44 -13.50 -42.09
N ALA A 140 9.95 -13.59 -43.32
CA ALA A 140 10.81 -13.75 -44.49
C ALA A 140 11.78 -12.55 -44.58
N ARG A 141 13.07 -12.78 -44.30
CA ARG A 141 14.10 -11.71 -44.34
C ARG A 141 14.08 -11.01 -45.70
N ALA A 142 13.92 -9.69 -45.70
CA ALA A 142 13.95 -8.86 -46.91
C ALA A 142 15.35 -8.66 -47.51
N THR A 143 16.41 -9.25 -46.95
CA THR A 143 17.76 -9.21 -47.51
C THR A 143 18.56 -10.43 -47.06
N GLU A 144 18.60 -11.45 -47.90
CA GLU A 144 19.84 -11.96 -48.52
C GLU A 144 19.50 -13.20 -49.37
N SER A 145 19.00 -12.91 -50.57
CA SER A 145 19.08 -13.82 -51.71
C SER A 145 20.55 -13.95 -52.12
N LYS A 146 21.34 -14.71 -51.35
CA LYS A 146 22.70 -15.14 -51.74
C LYS A 146 22.98 -16.57 -51.29
N VAL A 147 22.10 -17.51 -51.61
CA VAL A 147 22.43 -18.83 -52.21
C VAL A 147 21.14 -19.36 -52.81
N GLY A 148 20.92 -19.12 -54.11
CA GLY A 148 19.87 -19.78 -54.86
C GLY A 148 20.35 -21.14 -55.34
N PHE A 149 19.67 -22.22 -54.95
CA PHE A 149 19.58 -23.39 -55.83
C PHE A 149 18.62 -23.03 -56.97
N ALA A 150 19.09 -23.20 -58.20
CA ALA A 150 18.33 -22.89 -59.40
C ALA A 150 17.14 -23.85 -59.54
N ASN A 151 15.92 -23.32 -59.31
CA ASN A 151 14.60 -23.73 -59.85
C ASN A 151 13.49 -23.73 -58.80
N GLU A 152 13.10 -22.55 -58.29
CA GLU A 152 11.73 -22.34 -57.84
C GLU A 152 11.12 -21.14 -58.59
N PRO A 153 9.85 -21.22 -59.02
CA PRO A 153 9.16 -20.08 -59.61
C PRO A 153 9.11 -18.94 -58.59
N ALA A 154 9.40 -17.72 -59.05
CA ALA A 154 9.21 -16.52 -58.24
C ALA A 154 7.72 -16.33 -57.95
N GLU A 155 7.23 -16.85 -56.82
CA GLU A 155 5.95 -16.41 -56.26
C GLU A 155 6.04 -14.91 -55.94
N ASP A 156 5.07 -14.13 -56.46
CA ASP A 156 4.96 -12.70 -56.25
C ASP A 156 5.09 -12.32 -54.77
N ALA A 157 6.00 -11.38 -54.46
CA ALA A 157 6.27 -10.91 -53.10
C ALA A 157 5.04 -10.32 -52.40
N SER A 158 4.02 -9.90 -53.14
CA SER A 158 2.72 -9.46 -52.62
C SER A 158 1.89 -10.64 -52.07
N SER A 159 1.85 -11.77 -52.78
CA SER A 159 1.11 -12.97 -52.38
C SER A 159 1.71 -13.69 -51.17
N LYS A 160 3.05 -13.65 -51.02
CA LYS A 160 3.77 -14.17 -49.84
C LYS A 160 3.48 -13.36 -48.58
N LYS A 161 3.53 -12.02 -48.67
CA LYS A 161 3.18 -11.12 -47.56
C LYS A 161 1.73 -11.29 -47.08
N GLU A 162 0.78 -11.54 -48.00
CA GLU A 162 -0.62 -11.80 -47.63
C GLU A 162 -0.81 -13.15 -46.91
N LYS A 163 -0.15 -14.23 -47.38
CA LYS A 163 -0.20 -15.55 -46.71
C LYS A 163 0.47 -15.52 -45.33
N GLU A 164 1.58 -14.79 -45.20
CA GLU A 164 2.33 -14.61 -43.96
C GLU A 164 1.49 -13.86 -42.91
N ASN A 165 0.78 -12.80 -43.33
CA ASN A 165 -0.17 -12.08 -42.46
C ASN A 165 -1.33 -12.97 -41.98
N LYS A 166 -1.95 -13.75 -42.88
CA LYS A 166 -3.05 -14.68 -42.50
C LYS A 166 -2.61 -15.77 -41.54
N THR A 167 -1.42 -16.35 -41.76
CA THR A 167 -0.87 -17.40 -40.87
C THR A 167 -0.56 -16.84 -39.49
N ARG A 168 0.00 -15.62 -39.43
CA ARG A 168 0.32 -14.94 -38.18
C ARG A 168 -0.91 -14.59 -37.36
N GLU A 169 -2.02 -14.20 -37.99
CA GLU A 169 -3.31 -13.98 -37.32
C GLU A 169 -3.88 -15.27 -36.71
N ILE A 170 -3.80 -16.40 -37.43
CA ILE A 170 -4.26 -17.70 -36.91
C ILE A 170 -3.48 -18.07 -35.65
N PHE A 171 -2.14 -17.98 -35.70
CA PHE A 171 -1.31 -18.31 -34.53
C PHE A 171 -1.50 -17.33 -33.37
N ARG A 172 -1.75 -16.04 -33.65
CA ARG A 172 -2.10 -15.07 -32.60
C ARG A 172 -3.37 -15.48 -31.87
N ASN A 173 -4.41 -15.92 -32.59
CA ASN A 173 -5.63 -16.42 -31.97
C ASN A 173 -5.38 -17.69 -31.14
N LYS A 174 -4.55 -18.61 -31.62
CA LYS A 174 -4.17 -19.82 -30.87
C LYS A 174 -3.43 -19.52 -29.57
N ILE A 175 -2.54 -18.52 -29.58
CA ILE A 175 -1.85 -18.03 -28.37
C ILE A 175 -2.86 -17.44 -27.39
N LYS A 176 -3.77 -16.58 -27.87
CA LYS A 176 -4.80 -15.97 -27.02
C LYS A 176 -5.76 -16.98 -26.39
N ASN A 177 -6.05 -18.06 -27.11
CA ASN A 177 -6.89 -19.15 -26.62
C ASN A 177 -6.15 -20.14 -25.70
N GLY A 178 -4.84 -19.98 -25.49
CA GLY A 178 -4.03 -20.88 -24.67
C GLY A 178 -3.76 -22.25 -25.30
N GLU A 179 -4.05 -22.44 -26.59
CA GLU A 179 -3.90 -23.73 -27.30
C GLU A 179 -2.43 -24.16 -27.45
N LEU A 180 -1.49 -23.22 -27.27
CA LEU A 180 -0.05 -23.44 -27.46
C LEU A 180 0.75 -23.34 -26.15
N ASP A 181 0.09 -23.15 -25.01
CA ASP A 181 0.74 -22.88 -23.71
C ASP A 181 1.84 -23.88 -23.34
N ASP A 182 1.60 -25.17 -23.60
CA ASP A 182 2.51 -26.27 -23.27
C ASP A 182 3.63 -26.51 -24.30
N LYS A 183 3.60 -25.85 -25.45
CA LYS A 183 4.66 -25.99 -26.45
C LYS A 183 5.92 -25.29 -25.97
N GLU A 184 7.06 -25.91 -26.22
CA GLU A 184 8.36 -25.33 -25.89
C GLU A 184 8.87 -24.47 -27.05
N ILE A 185 9.38 -23.29 -26.72
CA ILE A 185 10.07 -22.39 -27.65
C ILE A 185 11.45 -22.04 -27.10
N GLU A 186 12.37 -21.70 -28.01
CA GLU A 186 13.65 -21.09 -27.65
C GLU A 186 13.56 -19.60 -27.95
N ILE A 187 13.64 -18.77 -26.91
CA ILE A 187 13.50 -17.32 -27.03
C ILE A 187 14.69 -16.62 -26.35
N GLU A 188 15.19 -15.58 -27.00
CA GLU A 188 16.16 -14.67 -26.38
C GLU A 188 15.47 -13.92 -25.25
N VAL A 189 16.04 -13.96 -24.06
CA VAL A 189 15.55 -13.23 -22.87
C VAL A 189 16.73 -12.56 -22.16
N ALA A 190 16.47 -11.51 -21.41
CA ALA A 190 17.48 -10.84 -20.60
C ALA A 190 18.07 -11.84 -19.58
N ALA A 191 19.39 -11.93 -19.51
CA ALA A 191 20.04 -12.75 -18.50
C ALA A 191 19.90 -12.07 -17.13
N ALA A 192 19.41 -12.80 -16.13
CA ALA A 192 19.43 -12.31 -14.75
C ALA A 192 20.88 -11.98 -14.35
N PRO A 193 21.16 -10.79 -13.78
CA PRO A 193 22.50 -10.45 -13.33
C PRO A 193 22.91 -11.44 -12.25
N LYS A 194 24.13 -12.00 -12.35
CA LYS A 194 24.69 -12.82 -11.27
C LYS A 194 24.83 -11.92 -10.04
N SER A 195 24.07 -12.18 -8.98
CA SER A 195 24.24 -11.49 -7.70
C SER A 195 25.59 -11.89 -7.11
N ILE A 196 26.59 -11.04 -7.28
CA ILE A 196 27.81 -11.14 -6.49
C ILE A 196 27.43 -10.60 -5.12
N GLY A 197 27.24 -11.49 -4.14
CA GLY A 197 26.95 -11.09 -2.77
C GLY A 197 28.16 -10.38 -2.18
N VAL A 198 28.11 -9.05 -2.13
CA VAL A 198 29.12 -8.23 -1.46
C VAL A 198 28.68 -8.10 -0.01
N MET A 199 29.29 -8.88 0.88
CA MET A 199 29.05 -8.73 2.31
C MET A 199 29.87 -7.55 2.83
N GLY A 200 29.19 -6.42 3.06
CA GLY A 200 29.79 -5.22 3.64
C GLY A 200 29.74 -5.22 5.17
N PRO A 201 30.59 -4.41 5.83
CA PRO A 201 30.50 -4.19 7.27
C PRO A 201 29.17 -3.50 7.66
N PRO A 202 28.65 -3.77 8.87
CA PRO A 202 27.39 -3.18 9.35
C PRO A 202 27.46 -1.64 9.35
N GLY A 203 26.41 -1.01 8.80
CA GLY A 203 26.34 0.45 8.59
C GLY A 203 26.63 0.92 7.16
N MET A 204 27.04 0.03 6.24
CA MET A 204 27.22 0.33 4.81
C MET A 204 26.22 -0.40 3.89
N GLU A 205 25.12 -0.92 4.43
CA GLU A 205 24.13 -1.72 3.69
C GLU A 205 23.55 -0.96 2.48
N ASP A 206 23.20 0.32 2.66
CA ASP A 206 22.68 1.16 1.57
C ASP A 206 23.71 1.38 0.45
N MET A 207 24.99 1.52 0.81
CA MET A 207 26.07 1.70 -0.16
C MET A 207 26.37 0.39 -0.92
N THR A 208 26.35 -0.75 -0.24
CA THR A 208 26.50 -2.06 -0.90
C THR A 208 25.35 -2.35 -1.87
N ASN A 209 24.12 -1.99 -1.50
CA ASN A 209 22.95 -2.13 -2.38
C ASN A 209 23.06 -1.22 -3.61
N GLN A 210 23.50 0.04 -3.44
CA GLN A 210 23.74 0.95 -4.57
C GLN A 210 24.84 0.45 -5.52
N LEU A 211 25.93 -0.11 -5.00
CA LEU A 211 27.00 -0.68 -5.83
C LEU A 211 26.50 -1.91 -6.60
N GLN A 212 25.69 -2.75 -5.97
CA GLN A 212 25.09 -3.91 -6.61
C GLN A 212 24.13 -3.50 -7.74
N ASP A 213 23.31 -2.47 -7.53
CA ASP A 213 22.44 -1.90 -8.56
C ASP A 213 23.26 -1.37 -9.75
N LEU A 214 24.35 -0.64 -9.49
CA LEU A 214 25.26 -0.15 -10.54
C LEU A 214 25.88 -1.31 -11.34
N PHE A 215 26.40 -2.35 -10.69
CA PHE A 215 26.96 -3.53 -11.37
C PHE A 215 25.90 -4.29 -12.18
N SER A 216 24.66 -4.35 -11.70
CA SER A 216 23.56 -5.00 -12.40
C SER A 216 23.18 -4.23 -13.67
N SER A 217 23.15 -2.90 -13.63
CA SER A 217 22.82 -2.03 -14.76
C SER A 217 23.88 -2.05 -15.89
N LEU A 218 25.15 -2.32 -15.54
CA LEU A 218 26.24 -2.50 -16.52
C LEU A 218 26.25 -3.89 -17.17
N SER A 219 25.59 -4.88 -16.56
CA SER A 219 25.57 -6.28 -17.02
C SER A 219 24.25 -6.67 -17.69
N SER A 220 23.21 -5.83 -17.60
CA SER A 220 21.82 -6.13 -18.02
C SER A 220 21.61 -6.23 -19.54
N ASP A 221 22.58 -5.85 -20.37
CA ASP A 221 22.45 -5.89 -21.83
C ASP A 221 22.73 -7.27 -22.46
N LYS A 222 23.16 -8.26 -21.67
CA LYS A 222 23.40 -9.62 -22.19
C LYS A 222 22.08 -10.40 -22.29
N LYS A 223 21.61 -10.58 -23.53
CA LYS A 223 20.54 -11.53 -23.85
C LYS A 223 21.10 -12.96 -23.93
N LYS A 224 20.28 -13.94 -23.54
CA LYS A 224 20.60 -15.36 -23.66
C LYS A 224 19.40 -16.13 -24.21
N ASN A 225 19.65 -17.06 -25.11
CA ASN A 225 18.64 -18.03 -25.53
C ASN A 225 18.27 -18.94 -24.36
N LYS A 226 16.98 -19.03 -24.09
CA LYS A 226 16.45 -19.95 -23.08
C LYS A 226 15.27 -20.71 -23.67
N LYS A 227 15.30 -22.04 -23.53
CA LYS A 227 14.17 -22.92 -23.88
C LYS A 227 13.16 -22.90 -22.73
N MET A 228 11.90 -22.64 -23.02
CA MET A 228 10.81 -22.64 -22.02
C MET A 228 9.45 -22.84 -22.69
N LYS A 229 8.41 -23.10 -21.89
CA LYS A 229 7.03 -23.16 -22.37
C LYS A 229 6.54 -21.79 -22.82
N ILE A 230 5.69 -21.73 -23.83
CA ILE A 230 5.10 -20.48 -24.35
C ILE A 230 4.39 -19.72 -23.23
N LYS A 231 3.65 -20.41 -22.35
CA LYS A 231 2.97 -19.78 -21.20
C LYS A 231 3.91 -18.97 -20.30
N ASP A 232 5.09 -19.51 -20.03
CA ASP A 232 6.10 -18.85 -19.19
C ASP A 232 6.84 -17.75 -19.97
N ALA A 233 7.08 -17.98 -21.26
CA ALA A 233 7.68 -17.00 -22.17
C ALA A 233 6.81 -15.75 -22.31
N ILE A 234 5.47 -15.88 -22.45
CA ILE A 234 4.55 -14.75 -22.57
C ILE A 234 4.70 -13.81 -21.39
N LYS A 235 4.65 -14.35 -20.16
CA LYS A 235 4.76 -13.53 -18.94
C LYS A 235 6.09 -12.81 -18.86
N LEU A 236 7.19 -13.53 -19.07
CA LEU A 236 8.54 -12.98 -18.95
C LEU A 236 8.80 -11.92 -20.03
N VAL A 237 8.42 -12.19 -21.28
CA VAL A 237 8.60 -11.23 -22.38
C VAL A 237 7.69 -10.02 -22.19
N GLN A 238 6.47 -10.21 -21.71
CA GLN A 238 5.56 -9.10 -21.39
C GLN A 238 6.16 -8.18 -20.33
N ASP A 239 6.78 -8.73 -19.28
CA ASP A 239 7.47 -7.93 -18.26
C ASP A 239 8.66 -7.16 -18.86
N GLU A 240 9.45 -7.78 -19.76
CA GLU A 240 10.54 -7.11 -20.47
C GLU A 240 10.05 -5.97 -21.38
N GLU A 241 9.02 -6.21 -22.19
CA GLU A 241 8.47 -5.18 -23.07
C GLU A 241 7.80 -4.05 -22.26
N ALA A 242 7.14 -4.38 -21.14
CA ALA A 242 6.62 -3.37 -20.22
C ALA A 242 7.74 -2.50 -19.64
N ALA A 243 8.86 -3.10 -19.22
CA ALA A 243 10.00 -2.37 -18.69
C ALA A 243 10.60 -1.39 -19.71
N LYS A 244 10.67 -1.76 -21.00
CA LYS A 244 11.16 -0.87 -22.07
C LYS A 244 10.23 0.30 -22.37
N LEU A 245 8.91 0.11 -22.18
CA LEU A 245 7.91 1.16 -22.42
C LEU A 245 7.85 2.19 -21.29
N ILE A 246 8.44 1.87 -20.13
CA ILE A 246 8.41 2.72 -18.95
C ILE A 246 9.61 3.67 -18.97
N ASN A 247 9.33 4.97 -18.86
CA ASN A 247 10.36 5.98 -18.65
C ASN A 247 10.56 6.21 -17.15
N GLU A 248 11.68 5.71 -16.61
CA GLU A 248 12.01 5.87 -15.19
C GLU A 248 12.28 7.33 -14.78
N GLU A 249 12.74 8.21 -15.68
CA GLU A 249 12.90 9.64 -15.37
C GLU A 249 11.55 10.35 -15.20
N ASP A 250 10.59 10.05 -16.06
CA ASP A 250 9.22 10.57 -15.97
C ASP A 250 8.52 10.06 -14.69
N ILE A 251 8.72 8.79 -14.32
CA ILE A 251 8.24 8.26 -13.04
C ILE A 251 8.82 9.05 -11.87
N LYS A 252 10.14 9.28 -11.86
CA LYS A 252 10.80 10.03 -10.78
C LYS A 252 10.23 11.44 -10.70
N ALA A 253 10.16 12.17 -11.81
CA ALA A 253 9.63 13.53 -11.84
C ALA A 253 8.18 13.61 -11.31
N ARG A 254 7.29 12.73 -11.80
CA ARG A 254 5.90 12.66 -11.34
C ARG A 254 5.77 12.23 -9.89
N ALA A 255 6.65 11.34 -9.42
CA ALA A 255 6.65 10.92 -8.02
C ALA A 255 7.05 12.07 -7.10
N LEU A 256 8.08 12.84 -7.46
CA LEU A 256 8.48 14.03 -6.69
C LEU A 256 7.35 15.06 -6.63
N GLU A 257 6.77 15.40 -7.78
CA GLU A 257 5.61 16.32 -7.85
C GLU A 257 4.43 15.78 -7.01
N SER A 258 4.17 14.48 -7.07
CA SER A 258 3.12 13.83 -6.28
C SER A 258 3.40 13.86 -4.78
N VAL A 259 4.65 13.88 -4.33
CA VAL A 259 4.96 14.06 -2.90
C VAL A 259 4.74 15.50 -2.49
N GLU A 260 5.30 16.47 -3.22
CA GLU A 260 5.18 17.89 -2.89
C GLU A 260 3.72 18.36 -2.91
N GLN A 261 2.98 17.99 -3.96
CA GLN A 261 1.59 18.39 -4.10
C GLN A 261 0.67 17.48 -3.33
N ASN A 262 0.91 16.16 -3.41
CA ASN A 262 -0.03 15.13 -3.00
C ASN A 262 0.25 14.39 -1.68
N GLY A 263 1.46 14.49 -1.12
CA GLY A 263 1.92 13.71 0.02
C GLY A 263 1.11 13.89 1.31
N ILE A 264 0.98 12.79 2.06
CA ILE A 264 0.36 12.73 3.37
C ILE A 264 1.30 11.99 4.34
N VAL A 265 1.63 12.64 5.45
CA VAL A 265 2.43 12.07 6.55
C VAL A 265 1.53 11.88 7.76
N PHE A 266 1.46 10.66 8.29
CA PHE A 266 0.77 10.35 9.53
C PHE A 266 1.78 10.13 10.67
N LEU A 267 1.80 11.05 11.63
CA LEU A 267 2.64 11.00 12.82
C LEU A 267 1.83 10.42 13.98
N ASP A 268 2.06 9.15 14.30
CA ASP A 268 1.37 8.47 15.39
C ASP A 268 2.10 8.71 16.72
N GLU A 269 1.34 8.63 17.82
CA GLU A 269 1.85 8.77 19.20
C GLU A 269 2.61 10.09 19.48
N ILE A 270 2.17 11.20 18.87
CA ILE A 270 2.80 12.52 19.08
C ILE A 270 2.71 12.99 20.55
N ASP A 271 1.73 12.47 21.30
CA ASP A 271 1.58 12.76 22.73
C ASP A 271 2.73 12.18 23.58
N LYS A 272 3.46 11.18 23.08
CA LYS A 272 4.58 10.55 23.81
C LYS A 272 5.85 11.39 23.81
N VAL A 273 5.98 12.30 22.85
CA VAL A 273 7.08 13.26 22.73
C VAL A 273 6.78 14.62 23.40
N CYS A 274 5.65 14.73 24.11
CA CYS A 274 5.36 15.88 24.98
C CYS A 274 6.15 15.80 26.30
N LYS A 275 6.32 16.97 26.95
CA LYS A 275 6.89 17.06 28.31
C LYS A 275 6.05 16.26 29.30
N LYS A 276 6.70 15.50 30.19
CA LYS A 276 6.02 14.95 31.37
C LYS A 276 6.17 15.93 32.53
N SER A 277 5.11 16.17 33.27
CA SER A 277 5.01 17.22 34.30
C SER A 277 5.92 17.07 35.53
N SER A 278 6.99 16.27 35.53
CA SER A 278 7.77 16.02 36.76
C SER A 278 9.24 15.55 36.69
N ASN A 279 9.93 15.40 35.54
CA ASN A 279 11.33 14.92 35.57
C ASN A 279 12.23 15.49 34.46
N SER A 280 13.11 16.45 34.81
CA SER A 280 13.86 17.31 33.88
C SER A 280 14.93 16.64 33.00
N GLY A 281 15.28 15.36 33.24
CA GLY A 281 16.35 14.67 32.50
C GLY A 281 15.95 14.09 31.13
N ALA A 282 14.73 13.53 31.00
CA ALA A 282 14.26 12.91 29.76
C ALA A 282 13.46 13.89 28.86
N ASP A 283 13.14 15.07 29.37
CA ASP A 283 12.30 16.05 28.68
C ASP A 283 13.03 16.75 27.52
N VAL A 284 14.36 16.93 27.62
CA VAL A 284 15.17 17.59 26.56
C VAL A 284 15.17 16.79 25.26
N SER A 285 15.25 15.45 25.34
CA SER A 285 15.24 14.57 24.16
C SER A 285 13.88 14.58 23.44
N ARG A 286 12.78 14.61 24.20
CA ARG A 286 11.41 14.57 23.65
C ARG A 286 11.02 15.87 22.96
N GLU A 287 11.37 17.01 23.55
CA GLU A 287 11.20 18.30 22.86
C GLU A 287 12.14 18.44 21.66
N GLY A 288 13.32 17.83 21.72
CA GLY A 288 14.24 17.73 20.57
C GLY A 288 13.53 17.16 19.34
N VAL A 289 12.81 16.03 19.50
CA VAL A 289 12.03 15.43 18.40
C VAL A 289 10.99 16.38 17.82
N GLN A 290 10.29 17.15 18.67
CA GLN A 290 9.31 18.13 18.17
C GLN A 290 10.00 19.26 17.39
N ARG A 291 11.17 19.72 17.84
CA ARG A 291 11.96 20.74 17.14
C ARG A 291 12.51 20.22 15.82
N ASP A 292 12.92 18.96 15.77
CA ASP A 292 13.45 18.34 14.55
C ASP A 292 12.33 18.03 13.53
N LEU A 293 11.11 17.78 13.99
CA LEU A 293 9.91 17.67 13.13
C LEU A 293 9.47 19.02 12.55
N LEU A 294 9.75 20.12 13.25
CA LEU A 294 9.23 21.45 12.90
C LEU A 294 9.60 21.88 11.48
N PRO A 295 10.88 21.81 11.01
CA PRO A 295 11.23 22.15 9.64
C PRO A 295 10.38 21.44 8.58
N LEU A 296 10.03 20.17 8.79
CA LEU A 296 9.22 19.40 7.85
C LEU A 296 7.79 19.94 7.74
N VAL A 297 7.21 20.36 8.87
CA VAL A 297 5.83 20.88 8.92
C VAL A 297 5.76 22.36 8.51
N GLU A 298 6.83 23.13 8.73
CA GLU A 298 6.91 24.53 8.31
C GLU A 298 7.20 24.71 6.83
N GLY A 299 7.90 23.76 6.22
CA GLY A 299 8.39 23.83 4.84
C GLY A 299 9.91 23.86 4.83
N SER A 300 10.51 22.74 4.45
CA SER A 300 11.94 22.62 4.22
C SER A 300 12.22 21.87 2.91
N THR A 301 13.47 21.92 2.47
CA THR A 301 13.92 21.12 1.33
C THR A 301 14.72 19.92 1.83
N VAL A 302 14.23 18.71 1.54
CA VAL A 302 14.89 17.45 1.93
C VAL A 302 15.55 16.83 0.70
N SER A 303 16.81 16.39 0.85
CA SER A 303 17.53 15.67 -0.19
C SER A 303 17.17 14.19 -0.19
N THR A 304 16.86 13.64 -1.37
CA THR A 304 16.56 12.21 -1.56
C THR A 304 17.36 11.65 -2.74
N LYS A 305 17.47 10.32 -2.83
CA LYS A 305 18.12 9.65 -3.98
C LYS A 305 17.43 9.89 -5.32
N TYR A 306 16.23 10.46 -5.32
CA TYR A 306 15.46 10.77 -6.54
C TYR A 306 15.50 12.26 -6.90
N GLY A 307 15.97 13.13 -6.01
CA GLY A 307 15.96 14.58 -6.16
C GLY A 307 15.63 15.30 -4.85
N MET A 308 15.57 16.62 -4.92
CA MET A 308 15.17 17.47 -3.80
C MET A 308 13.64 17.51 -3.70
N ILE A 309 13.10 17.54 -2.48
CA ILE A 309 11.67 17.66 -2.19
C ILE A 309 11.41 18.84 -1.27
N LYS A 310 10.43 19.65 -1.64
CA LYS A 310 9.86 20.69 -0.77
C LYS A 310 8.68 20.16 0.03
N THR A 311 8.68 20.37 1.35
CA THR A 311 7.64 19.86 2.25
C THR A 311 6.47 20.82 2.48
N ASP A 312 6.53 22.04 1.93
CA ASP A 312 5.60 23.17 2.13
C ASP A 312 4.12 22.83 1.96
N HIS A 313 3.83 21.80 1.16
CA HIS A 313 2.48 21.44 0.73
C HIS A 313 2.07 20.00 1.08
N ILE A 314 2.91 19.29 1.84
CA ILE A 314 2.61 17.98 2.40
C ILE A 314 1.60 18.15 3.55
N LEU A 315 0.58 17.30 3.56
CA LEU A 315 -0.40 17.28 4.66
C LEU A 315 0.13 16.42 5.82
N PHE A 316 0.27 17.01 6.99
CA PHE A 316 0.59 16.29 8.22
C PHE A 316 -0.68 15.99 9.01
N ILE A 317 -0.84 14.74 9.42
CA ILE A 317 -1.87 14.27 10.34
C ILE A 317 -1.16 13.69 11.56
N ALA A 318 -1.15 14.43 12.65
CA ALA A 318 -0.64 13.96 13.93
C ALA A 318 -1.76 13.28 14.73
N SER A 319 -1.41 12.27 15.50
CA SER A 319 -2.34 11.44 16.27
C SER A 319 -1.77 11.17 17.65
N GLY A 320 -2.61 11.21 18.67
CA GLY A 320 -2.22 10.88 20.04
C GLY A 320 -3.41 10.50 20.91
N ALA A 321 -3.14 9.73 21.97
CA ALA A 321 -4.16 9.41 22.97
C ALA A 321 -4.39 10.57 23.95
N PHE A 322 -3.32 11.30 24.29
CA PHE A 322 -3.35 12.44 25.21
C PHE A 322 -3.94 12.08 26.60
N HIS A 323 -3.69 10.84 27.06
CA HIS A 323 -4.08 10.42 28.42
C HIS A 323 -3.18 11.03 29.50
N VAL A 324 -1.89 11.20 29.20
CA VAL A 324 -0.85 11.66 30.15
C VAL A 324 -0.29 13.05 29.81
N ALA A 325 -0.58 13.54 28.63
CA ALA A 325 -0.17 14.85 28.13
C ALA A 325 -1.39 15.51 27.48
N LYS A 326 -1.37 16.83 27.36
CA LYS A 326 -2.40 17.61 26.67
C LYS A 326 -1.83 18.16 25.36
N PRO A 327 -2.67 18.48 24.37
CA PRO A 327 -2.22 19.19 23.17
C PRO A 327 -1.50 20.51 23.45
N SER A 328 -1.79 21.15 24.59
CA SER A 328 -1.10 22.36 25.07
C SER A 328 0.36 22.12 25.48
N ASP A 329 0.76 20.87 25.70
CA ASP A 329 2.11 20.47 26.15
C ASP A 329 3.06 20.23 24.97
N LEU A 330 2.55 20.32 23.74
CA LEU A 330 3.37 20.46 22.52
C LEU A 330 4.04 21.83 22.50
N ILE A 331 5.19 21.94 21.84
CA ILE A 331 5.86 23.24 21.68
C ILE A 331 4.93 24.23 20.94
N PRO A 332 4.91 25.53 21.32
CA PRO A 332 4.00 26.52 20.73
C PRO A 332 4.05 26.60 19.21
N GLU A 333 5.25 26.44 18.63
CA GLU A 333 5.51 26.47 17.20
C GLU A 333 4.75 25.34 16.48
N LEU A 334 4.83 24.12 17.00
CA LEU A 334 4.15 22.95 16.43
C LEU A 334 2.63 23.03 16.61
N GLN A 335 2.15 23.59 17.73
CA GLN A 335 0.72 23.85 17.93
C GLN A 335 0.15 24.79 16.86
N GLY A 336 0.89 25.85 16.50
CA GLY A 336 0.50 26.80 15.45
C GLY A 336 0.40 26.13 14.07
N ARG A 337 1.18 25.07 13.84
CA ARG A 337 1.18 24.29 12.60
C ARG A 337 0.16 23.16 12.56
N LEU A 338 -0.57 22.90 13.64
CA LEU A 338 -1.64 21.90 13.74
C LEU A 338 -3.01 22.58 14.02
N PRO A 339 -3.54 23.38 13.09
CA PRO A 339 -4.71 24.24 13.33
C PRO A 339 -6.02 23.45 13.44
N ILE A 340 -6.15 22.31 12.76
CA ILE A 340 -7.37 21.49 12.84
C ILE A 340 -7.20 20.50 13.97
N ARG A 341 -7.97 20.65 15.04
CA ARG A 341 -8.01 19.71 16.16
C ARG A 341 -9.33 18.96 16.13
N VAL A 342 -9.27 17.64 16.19
CA VAL A 342 -10.46 16.80 16.16
C VAL A 342 -10.35 15.66 17.16
N GLU A 343 -11.43 15.46 17.90
CA GLU A 343 -11.53 14.39 18.89
C GLU A 343 -12.30 13.20 18.31
N LEU A 344 -11.77 12.00 18.54
CA LEU A 344 -12.36 10.73 18.17
C LEU A 344 -12.87 10.06 19.43
N LYS A 345 -14.12 9.61 19.37
CA LYS A 345 -14.83 9.00 20.49
C LYS A 345 -14.40 7.56 20.69
N SER A 346 -14.44 7.09 21.94
CA SER A 346 -14.41 5.65 22.24
C SER A 346 -15.52 4.92 21.50
N LEU A 347 -15.27 3.66 21.14
CA LEU A 347 -16.23 2.81 20.45
C LEU A 347 -17.09 2.07 21.49
N GLU A 348 -18.38 1.96 21.20
CA GLU A 348 -19.34 1.20 22.00
C GLU A 348 -19.60 -0.20 21.41
N ILE A 349 -20.33 -1.05 22.13
CA ILE A 349 -20.68 -2.41 21.68
C ILE A 349 -21.39 -2.36 20.32
N GLU A 350 -22.31 -1.40 20.13
CA GLU A 350 -23.00 -1.26 18.85
C GLU A 350 -22.06 -0.84 17.72
N ASP A 351 -21.03 -0.04 18.00
CA ASP A 351 -20.02 0.27 16.99
C ASP A 351 -19.24 -0.99 16.58
N PHE A 352 -18.91 -1.87 17.54
CA PHE A 352 -18.24 -3.14 17.25
C PHE A 352 -19.09 -4.08 16.37
N VAL A 353 -20.39 -4.21 16.66
CA VAL A 353 -21.33 -4.95 15.80
C VAL A 353 -21.32 -4.39 14.37
N ARG A 354 -21.39 -3.07 14.25
CA ARG A 354 -21.36 -2.40 12.95
C ARG A 354 -20.02 -2.59 12.24
N ILE A 355 -18.88 -2.51 12.95
CA ILE A 355 -17.54 -2.74 12.39
C ILE A 355 -17.40 -4.16 11.83
N LEU A 356 -18.00 -5.16 12.48
CA LEU A 356 -17.98 -6.55 12.01
C LEU A 356 -18.77 -6.75 10.71
N LYS A 357 -19.81 -5.95 10.45
CA LYS A 357 -20.78 -6.19 9.36
C LYS A 357 -20.74 -5.17 8.22
N GLU A 358 -20.77 -3.89 8.55
CA GLU A 358 -21.05 -2.81 7.60
C GLU A 358 -19.89 -2.54 6.62
N PRO A 359 -18.62 -2.39 7.07
CA PRO A 359 -17.52 -2.04 6.17
C PRO A 359 -17.40 -2.99 4.97
N ASP A 360 -17.04 -2.48 3.80
CA ASP A 360 -16.97 -3.25 2.54
C ASP A 360 -16.11 -4.52 2.66
N CYS A 361 -15.00 -4.41 3.41
CA CYS A 361 -14.11 -5.54 3.72
C CYS A 361 -14.05 -5.74 5.24
N SER A 362 -15.21 -5.87 5.89
CA SER A 362 -15.30 -6.16 7.33
C SER A 362 -14.68 -7.52 7.68
N ILE A 363 -14.34 -7.70 8.97
CA ILE A 363 -13.68 -8.92 9.45
C ILE A 363 -14.51 -10.17 9.12
N LEU A 364 -15.83 -10.14 9.34
CA LEU A 364 -16.71 -11.26 8.99
C LEU A 364 -16.68 -11.59 7.50
N LYS A 365 -16.79 -10.58 6.63
CA LYS A 365 -16.74 -10.78 5.17
C LYS A 365 -15.41 -11.39 4.73
N GLN A 366 -14.31 -11.02 5.39
CA GLN A 366 -12.99 -11.59 5.11
C GLN A 366 -12.94 -13.09 5.46
N TYR A 367 -13.36 -13.49 6.67
CA TYR A 367 -13.36 -14.92 7.05
C TYR A 367 -14.34 -15.75 6.21
N ILE A 368 -15.53 -15.22 5.89
CA ILE A 368 -16.47 -15.91 4.99
C ILE A 368 -15.83 -16.15 3.62
N ALA A 369 -15.13 -15.16 3.07
CA ALA A 369 -14.44 -15.29 1.79
C ALA A 369 -13.23 -16.26 1.87
N LEU A 370 -12.49 -16.26 2.97
CA LEU A 370 -11.37 -17.18 3.20
C LEU A 370 -11.86 -18.63 3.31
N MET A 371 -12.87 -18.91 4.14
CA MET A 371 -13.40 -20.27 4.29
C MET A 371 -13.98 -20.80 2.99
N LYS A 372 -14.57 -19.91 2.17
CA LYS A 372 -15.09 -20.28 0.85
C LYS A 372 -14.01 -20.79 -0.11
N THR A 373 -12.72 -20.45 0.08
CA THR A 373 -11.64 -21.01 -0.78
C THR A 373 -11.42 -22.50 -0.54
N GLU A 374 -11.80 -23.00 0.63
CA GLU A 374 -11.77 -24.42 1.02
C GLU A 374 -13.14 -25.10 0.84
N GLY A 375 -14.09 -24.46 0.14
CA GLY A 375 -15.44 -25.00 -0.07
C GLY A 375 -16.35 -24.95 1.16
N VAL A 376 -15.94 -24.26 2.24
CA VAL A 376 -16.73 -24.13 3.47
C VAL A 376 -17.62 -22.88 3.41
N GLU A 377 -18.92 -23.06 3.56
CA GLU A 377 -19.89 -21.95 3.66
C GLU A 377 -20.04 -21.51 5.12
N LEU A 378 -19.39 -20.42 5.50
CA LEU A 378 -19.49 -19.85 6.85
C LEU A 378 -20.60 -18.80 6.95
N SER A 379 -21.43 -18.88 7.99
CA SER A 379 -22.49 -17.93 8.33
C SER A 379 -22.50 -17.61 9.83
N PHE A 380 -23.08 -16.46 10.20
CA PHE A 380 -23.14 -15.98 11.58
C PHE A 380 -24.55 -15.51 11.92
N ASP A 381 -25.08 -15.94 13.05
CA ASP A 381 -26.33 -15.41 13.59
C ASP A 381 -26.14 -13.98 14.10
N GLU A 382 -27.19 -13.16 14.02
CA GLU A 382 -27.16 -11.77 14.51
C GLU A 382 -26.79 -11.70 16.00
N ASP A 383 -27.34 -12.61 16.81
CA ASP A 383 -27.04 -12.72 18.24
C ASP A 383 -25.61 -13.19 18.50
N ALA A 384 -25.02 -13.99 17.61
CA ALA A 384 -23.62 -14.41 17.70
C ALA A 384 -22.67 -13.22 17.44
N ILE A 385 -22.97 -12.40 16.43
CA ILE A 385 -22.20 -11.19 16.12
C ILE A 385 -22.24 -10.21 17.30
N ARG A 386 -23.43 -10.01 17.88
CA ARG A 386 -23.59 -9.19 19.09
C ARG A 386 -22.76 -9.77 20.24
N LYS A 387 -22.76 -11.09 20.42
CA LYS A 387 -22.00 -11.73 21.49
C LYS A 387 -20.48 -11.55 21.33
N ILE A 388 -19.97 -11.64 20.10
CA ILE A 388 -18.55 -11.37 19.78
C ILE A 388 -18.18 -9.93 20.15
N ALA A 389 -19.04 -8.97 19.81
CA ALA A 389 -18.84 -7.56 20.16
C ALA A 389 -18.84 -7.32 21.68
N GLU A 390 -19.79 -7.91 22.41
CA GLU A 390 -19.85 -7.84 23.88
C GLU A 390 -18.58 -8.39 24.53
N ILE A 391 -18.14 -9.59 24.10
CA ILE A 391 -16.92 -10.23 24.61
C ILE A 391 -15.70 -9.34 24.36
N SER A 392 -15.57 -8.81 23.14
CA SER A 392 -14.47 -7.92 22.77
C SER A 392 -14.46 -6.63 23.60
N TYR A 393 -15.63 -6.07 23.87
CA TYR A 393 -15.76 -4.89 24.73
C TYR A 393 -15.38 -5.20 26.18
N GLN A 394 -15.88 -6.31 26.73
CA GLN A 394 -15.58 -6.75 28.09
C GLN A 394 -14.07 -6.97 28.30
N VAL A 395 -13.39 -7.65 27.37
CA VAL A 395 -11.93 -7.88 27.47
C VAL A 395 -11.15 -6.55 27.44
N ASN A 396 -11.62 -5.57 26.66
CA ASN A 396 -11.02 -4.23 26.65
C ASN A 396 -11.18 -3.48 27.98
N GLU A 397 -12.28 -3.68 28.70
CA GLU A 397 -12.49 -3.08 30.03
C GLU A 397 -11.67 -3.80 31.12
N GLU A 398 -11.56 -5.13 31.05
CA GLU A 398 -10.94 -5.93 32.11
C GLU A 398 -9.41 -6.00 32.02
N VAL A 399 -8.83 -5.95 30.81
CA VAL A 399 -7.38 -6.14 30.56
C VAL A 399 -6.70 -4.83 30.15
N GLU A 400 -6.67 -4.55 28.86
CA GLU A 400 -6.09 -3.36 28.24
C GLU A 400 -6.95 -2.99 27.04
N ASN A 401 -7.39 -1.73 26.99
CA ASN A 401 -8.24 -1.30 25.90
C ASN A 401 -7.42 -1.05 24.63
N ILE A 402 -7.50 -1.99 23.67
CA ILE A 402 -6.89 -1.85 22.34
C ILE A 402 -7.91 -1.46 21.26
N GLY A 403 -9.13 -1.08 21.68
CA GLY A 403 -10.25 -0.67 20.84
C GLY A 403 -10.72 -1.77 19.89
N ALA A 404 -11.05 -1.41 18.65
CA ALA A 404 -11.55 -2.35 17.64
C ALA A 404 -10.53 -3.43 17.25
N ARG A 405 -9.24 -3.27 17.58
CA ARG A 405 -8.22 -4.32 17.31
C ARG A 405 -8.54 -5.62 18.05
N ARG A 406 -9.24 -5.55 19.18
CA ARG A 406 -9.69 -6.72 19.95
C ARG A 406 -10.58 -7.66 19.13
N LEU A 407 -11.36 -7.12 18.19
CA LEU A 407 -12.20 -7.94 17.32
C LEU A 407 -11.38 -8.93 16.50
N HIS A 408 -10.14 -8.62 16.14
CA HIS A 408 -9.28 -9.54 15.39
C HIS A 408 -8.85 -10.73 16.23
N THR A 409 -8.33 -10.51 17.44
CA THR A 409 -7.86 -11.60 18.31
C THR A 409 -9.01 -12.50 18.75
N VAL A 410 -10.17 -11.91 19.05
CA VAL A 410 -11.39 -12.65 19.38
C VAL A 410 -11.89 -13.49 18.20
N MET A 411 -11.91 -12.93 16.98
CA MET A 411 -12.34 -13.67 15.79
C MET A 411 -11.38 -14.79 15.41
N GLU A 412 -10.07 -14.55 15.49
CA GLU A 412 -9.06 -15.57 15.20
C GLU A 412 -9.21 -16.75 16.16
N ARG A 413 -9.37 -16.48 17.45
CA ARG A 413 -9.57 -17.53 18.45
C ARG A 413 -10.90 -18.26 18.28
N LEU A 414 -11.96 -17.57 17.87
CA LEU A 414 -13.27 -18.17 17.63
C LEU A 414 -13.23 -19.16 16.47
N LEU A 415 -12.51 -18.84 15.40
CA LEU A 415 -12.50 -19.60 14.16
C LEU A 415 -11.29 -20.55 14.02
N GLU A 416 -10.40 -20.59 15.00
CA GLU A 416 -9.15 -21.36 14.96
C GLU A 416 -9.36 -22.82 14.54
N GLU A 417 -10.26 -23.56 15.21
CA GLU A 417 -10.54 -24.96 14.89
C GLU A 417 -11.16 -25.12 13.50
N ILE A 418 -12.12 -24.27 13.14
CA ILE A 418 -12.76 -24.29 11.81
C ILE A 418 -11.72 -24.04 10.72
N SER A 419 -10.83 -23.08 10.94
CA SER A 419 -9.78 -22.72 9.99
C SER A 419 -8.71 -23.80 9.87
N PHE A 420 -8.44 -24.56 10.94
CA PHE A 420 -7.51 -25.67 10.92
C PHE A 420 -8.09 -26.88 10.18
N ASP A 421 -9.35 -27.21 10.46
CA ASP A 421 -10.04 -28.37 9.87
C ASP A 421 -10.61 -28.09 8.48
N ALA A 422 -10.65 -26.82 8.03
CA ALA A 422 -11.28 -26.41 6.77
C ALA A 422 -10.95 -27.30 5.53
N PRO A 423 -9.68 -27.72 5.29
CA PRO A 423 -9.35 -28.59 4.17
C PRO A 423 -10.03 -29.97 4.22
N GLU A 424 -10.43 -30.43 5.41
CA GLU A 424 -11.13 -31.70 5.63
C GLU A 424 -12.66 -31.55 5.63
N LEU A 425 -13.16 -30.30 5.63
CA LEU A 425 -14.58 -29.95 5.74
C LEU A 425 -15.24 -29.60 4.39
N ASP A 426 -14.69 -30.10 3.28
CA ASP A 426 -15.12 -29.76 1.92
C ASP A 426 -16.65 -29.84 1.74
N ASN A 427 -17.23 -28.75 1.21
CA ASN A 427 -18.67 -28.55 0.98
C ASN A 427 -19.58 -28.57 2.24
N LYS A 428 -19.07 -28.23 3.42
CA LYS A 428 -19.90 -28.03 4.61
C LYS A 428 -20.35 -26.58 4.78
N THR A 429 -21.60 -26.42 5.23
CA THR A 429 -22.12 -25.16 5.76
C THR A 429 -21.98 -25.14 7.27
N ILE A 430 -21.30 -24.13 7.81
CA ILE A 430 -21.11 -23.90 9.24
C ILE A 430 -21.81 -22.61 9.62
N ASN A 431 -22.74 -22.69 10.59
CA ASN A 431 -23.37 -21.52 11.18
C ASN A 431 -22.81 -21.26 12.59
N ILE A 432 -22.32 -20.06 12.82
CA ILE A 432 -21.80 -19.61 14.11
C ILE A 432 -22.95 -19.06 14.94
N THR A 433 -23.34 -19.81 15.96
CA THR A 433 -24.41 -19.44 16.90
C THR A 433 -23.84 -18.84 18.19
N THR A 434 -24.70 -18.25 19.01
CA THR A 434 -24.31 -17.72 20.33
C THR A 434 -23.77 -18.82 21.25
N GLU A 435 -24.28 -20.05 21.17
CA GLU A 435 -23.76 -21.21 21.92
C GLU A 435 -22.32 -21.51 21.53
N TYR A 436 -22.02 -21.54 20.23
CA TYR A 436 -20.67 -21.78 19.73
C TYR A 436 -19.68 -20.71 20.22
N VAL A 437 -20.09 -19.43 20.15
CA VAL A 437 -19.30 -18.31 20.66
C VAL A 437 -19.01 -18.47 22.16
N ASN A 438 -20.02 -18.85 22.96
CA ASN A 438 -19.85 -19.07 24.40
C ASN A 438 -18.98 -20.29 24.71
N GLU A 439 -19.08 -21.36 23.93
CA GLU A 439 -18.26 -22.57 24.08
C GLU A 439 -16.78 -22.24 23.87
N LYS A 440 -16.44 -21.54 22.77
CA LYS A 440 -15.06 -21.24 22.41
C LYS A 440 -14.42 -20.12 23.24
N LEU A 441 -15.19 -19.09 23.59
CA LEU A 441 -14.66 -17.88 24.22
C LEU A 441 -15.06 -17.70 25.69
N GLY A 442 -16.13 -18.34 26.16
CA GLY A 442 -16.72 -18.05 27.47
C GLY A 442 -15.83 -18.36 28.67
N THR A 443 -14.91 -19.31 28.55
CA THR A 443 -13.91 -19.63 29.60
C THR A 443 -12.76 -18.63 29.62
N LEU A 444 -12.35 -18.13 28.45
CA LEU A 444 -11.25 -17.17 28.29
C LEU A 444 -11.60 -15.82 28.92
N VAL A 445 -12.83 -15.34 28.67
CA VAL A 445 -13.30 -14.05 29.20
C VAL A 445 -13.40 -14.05 30.72
N LYS A 446 -13.73 -15.19 31.35
CA LYS A 446 -13.83 -15.28 32.82
C LYS A 446 -12.48 -15.28 33.53
N ASN A 447 -11.40 -15.58 32.81
CA ASN A 447 -10.07 -15.66 33.39
C ASN A 447 -9.20 -14.53 32.82
N LYS A 448 -9.01 -13.50 33.64
CA LYS A 448 -8.24 -12.32 33.29
C LYS A 448 -6.82 -12.67 32.83
N ASP A 449 -6.14 -13.59 33.53
CA ASP A 449 -4.77 -14.00 33.20
C ASP A 449 -4.71 -14.67 31.82
N LEU A 450 -5.61 -15.62 31.55
CA LEU A 450 -5.70 -16.26 30.21
C LEU A 450 -6.02 -15.23 29.12
N SER A 451 -6.91 -14.28 29.41
CA SER A 451 -7.23 -13.20 28.48
C SER A 451 -6.00 -12.35 28.15
N GLN A 452 -5.10 -12.05 29.09
CA GLN A 452 -3.89 -11.26 28.77
C GLN A 452 -2.93 -11.97 27.80
N TYR A 453 -2.91 -13.30 27.80
CA TYR A 453 -2.02 -14.09 26.96
C TYR A 453 -2.63 -14.50 25.62
N ILE A 454 -3.95 -14.73 25.58
CA ILE A 454 -4.63 -15.34 24.42
C ILE A 454 -5.42 -14.32 23.61
N LEU A 455 -6.04 -13.32 24.26
CA LEU A 455 -6.97 -12.39 23.63
C LEU A 455 -6.44 -10.98 23.62
#